data_AF-A0A2H0FMG7-F1
#
_entry.id   AF-A0A2H0FMG7-F1
#
_cell.length_a   1.000
_cell.length_b   1.000
_cell.length_c   1.000
_cell.angle_alpha   90.00
_cell.angle_beta   90.00
_cell.angle_gamma   90.00
#
_symmetry.space_group_name_H-M   'P 1'
#
loop_
_entity.id
_entity.type
_entity.pdbx_description
1 polymer ?
#
loop_
_entity_poly.entity_id
_entity_poly.type
_entity_poly.pdbx_seq_one_letter_code
_entity_poly.pdbx_strand_id
1 'polypeptide(L)' 'MKKQRTTYTSPLDALVNISKRLSLYEKKYNLISENFYYKFTKGELEDDKEIIEWANDYQHYIAIKSDIERTLNSVAS' A
#
# COMPACT_ATOMS: atom_id res chain seq x y z
N MET A 1 -10.59 -5.58 19.07
CA MET A 1 -9.31 -5.22 18.42
C MET A 1 -9.08 -3.72 18.61
N LYS A 2 -8.02 -3.29 19.29
CA LYS A 2 -7.69 -1.86 19.43
C LYS A 2 -7.16 -1.37 18.08
N LYS A 3 -7.89 -0.46 17.41
CA LYS A 3 -7.38 0.22 16.21
C LYS A 3 -6.20 1.09 16.63
N GLN A 4 -4.97 0.56 16.52
CA GLN A 4 -3.78 1.39 16.65
C GLN A 4 -3.81 2.38 15.49
N ARG A 5 -3.97 3.66 15.80
CA ARG A 5 -3.81 4.72 14.81
C ARG A 5 -2.31 4.87 14.61
N THR A 6 -1.80 4.37 13.49
CA THR A 6 -0.45 4.70 13.03
C THR A 6 -0.43 6.18 12.70
N THR A 7 0.12 6.99 13.59
CA THR A 7 0.35 8.41 13.34
C THR A 7 1.63 8.53 12.52
N TYR A 8 1.52 8.99 11.28
CA TYR A 8 2.67 9.29 10.43
C TYR A 8 3.01 10.77 10.54
N THR A 9 4.30 11.09 10.60
CA THR A 9 4.80 12.47 10.74
C THR A 9 4.65 13.27 9.44
N SER A 10 4.60 12.59 8.29
CA SER A 10 4.34 13.19 6.98
C SER A 10 3.75 12.17 5.98
N PRO A 11 3.16 12.62 4.85
CA PRO A 11 2.75 11.71 3.76
C PRO A 11 3.91 10.88 3.20
N LEU A 12 5.12 11.44 3.15
CA LEU A 12 6.32 10.70 2.73
C LEU A 12 6.69 9.60 3.74
N ASP A 13 6.62 9.89 5.04
CA ASP A 13 6.84 8.87 6.07
C ASP A 13 5.78 7.76 6.01
N ALA A 14 4.52 8.12 5.73
CA ALA A 14 3.46 7.15 5.50
C ALA A 14 3.77 6.26 4.30
N LEU A 15 4.16 6.86 3.17
CA LEU A 15 4.53 6.15 1.95
C LEU A 15 5.68 5.17 2.19
N VAL A 16 6.74 5.59 2.89
CA VAL A 16 7.90 4.75 3.21
C VAL A 16 7.51 3.58 4.10
N ASN A 17 6.72 3.83 5.16
CA ASN A 17 6.31 2.77 6.07
C ASN A 17 5.39 1.74 5.41
N ILE A 18 4.46 2.18 4.57
CA ILE A 18 3.57 1.27 3.84
C ILE A 18 4.38 0.49 2.79
N SER A 19 5.31 1.13 2.08
CA SER A 19 6.20 0.45 1.13
C SER A 19 7.01 -0.68 1.79
N LYS A 20 7.52 -0.44 3.01
CA LYS A 20 8.21 -1.48 3.79
C LYS A 20 7.30 -2.66 4.09
N ARG A 21 6.06 -2.41 4.52
CA ARG A 21 5.08 -3.46 4.78
C ARG A 21 4.79 -4.26 3.52
N LEU A 22 4.48 -3.59 2.41
CA LEU A 22 4.25 -4.23 1.10
C LEU A 22 5.43 -5.13 0.68
N SER A 23 6.67 -4.67 0.85
CA SER A 23 7.86 -5.46 0.52
C SER A 23 8.00 -6.77 1.30
N LEU A 24 7.40 -6.87 2.50
CA LEU A 24 7.38 -8.11 3.27
C LEU A 24 6.44 -9.13 2.62
N TYR A 25 5.29 -8.69 2.13
CA TYR A 25 4.37 -9.52 1.38
C TYR A 25 4.97 -9.94 0.03
N GLU A 26 5.64 -9.04 -0.67
CA GLU A 26 6.29 -9.37 -1.94
C GLU A 26 7.33 -10.49 -1.77
N LYS A 27 8.13 -10.41 -0.71
CA LYS A 27 9.10 -11.46 -0.35
C LYS A 27 8.41 -12.75 0.06
N LYS A 28 7.34 -12.66 0.85
CA LYS A 28 6.60 -13.84 1.36
C LYS A 28 5.92 -14.62 0.24
N TYR A 29 5.29 -13.93 -0.69
CA TYR A 29 4.54 -14.54 -1.79
C TYR A 29 5.34 -14.63 -3.10
N ASN A 30 6.58 -14.14 -3.11
CA ASN A 30 7.45 -14.07 -4.29
C ASN A 30 6.77 -13.43 -5.52
N LEU A 31 6.02 -12.36 -5.26
CA LEU A 31 5.16 -11.67 -6.22
C LEU A 31 5.31 -10.16 -6.01
N ILE A 32 5.49 -9.40 -7.09
CA ILE A 32 5.50 -7.93 -7.00
C ILE A 32 4.08 -7.41 -6.67
N SER A 33 4.00 -6.29 -5.94
CA SER A 33 2.73 -5.75 -5.44
C SER A 33 1.71 -5.48 -6.55
N GLU A 34 2.15 -5.07 -7.74
CA GLU A 34 1.27 -4.84 -8.90
C GLU A 34 0.59 -6.14 -9.37
N ASN A 35 1.36 -7.23 -9.50
CA ASN A 35 0.82 -8.53 -9.90
C ASN A 35 -0.06 -9.13 -8.81
N PHE A 36 0.31 -8.94 -7.54
CA PHE A 36 -0.50 -9.33 -6.40
C PHE A 36 -1.85 -8.59 -6.45
N TYR A 37 -1.84 -7.28 -6.70
CA TYR A 37 -3.06 -6.48 -6.77
C TYR A 37 -3.94 -6.90 -7.93
N TYR A 38 -3.34 -7.16 -9.08
CA TYR A 38 -4.06 -7.69 -10.23
C TYR A 38 -4.82 -8.98 -9.86
N LYS A 39 -4.13 -9.96 -9.24
CA LYS A 39 -4.75 -11.21 -8.80
C LYS A 39 -5.85 -11.00 -7.75
N PHE A 40 -5.63 -10.08 -6.80
CA PHE A 40 -6.63 -9.68 -5.81
C PHE A 40 -7.90 -9.14 -6.48
N THR A 41 -7.76 -8.22 -7.44
CA THR A 41 -8.92 -7.63 -8.14
C THR A 41 -9.69 -8.63 -9.01
N LYS A 42 -9.05 -9.75 -9.39
CA LYS A 42 -9.68 -10.85 -10.12
C LYS A 42 -10.37 -11.87 -9.21
N GLY A 43 -10.22 -11.75 -7.89
CA GLY A 43 -10.70 -12.76 -6.95
C GLY A 43 -9.92 -14.08 -7.04
N GLU A 44 -8.69 -14.04 -7.56
CA GLU A 44 -7.81 -15.23 -7.68
C GLU A 44 -7.04 -15.53 -6.39
N LEU A 45 -7.23 -14.72 -5.36
CA LEU A 45 -6.59 -14.85 -4.06
C LEU A 45 -7.61 -15.31 -3.03
N GLU A 46 -7.15 -16.12 -2.08
CA GLU A 46 -7.99 -16.57 -0.98
C GLU A 46 -8.44 -15.37 -0.12
N ASP A 47 -9.64 -15.48 0.46
CA ASP A 47 -10.16 -14.54 1.46
C ASP A 47 -9.44 -14.74 2.81
N ASP A 48 -8.13 -14.58 2.81
CA ASP A 48 -7.30 -14.54 4.01
C ASP A 48 -7.27 -13.12 4.57
N LYS A 49 -7.37 -13.01 5.88
CA LYS A 49 -7.16 -11.75 6.62
C LYS A 49 -5.84 -11.09 6.23
N GLU A 50 -4.80 -11.87 5.98
CA GLU A 50 -3.51 -11.38 5.55
C GLU A 50 -3.56 -10.68 4.18
N ILE A 51 -4.27 -11.29 3.22
CA ILE A 51 -4.46 -10.77 1.86
C ILE A 51 -5.31 -9.49 1.89
N ILE A 52 -6.34 -9.47 2.74
CA ILE A 52 -7.18 -8.29 2.95
C ILE A 52 -6.37 -7.13 3.57
N GLU A 53 -5.54 -7.41 4.58
CA GLU A 53 -4.66 -6.41 5.18
C GLU A 53 -3.64 -5.84 4.18
N TRP A 54 -3.05 -6.71 3.35
CA TRP A 54 -2.15 -6.30 2.28
C TRP A 54 -2.86 -5.43 1.23
N ALA A 55 -4.08 -5.80 0.80
CA ALA A 55 -4.82 -5.04 -0.20
C ALA A 55 -5.15 -3.63 0.30
N ASN A 56 -5.52 -3.51 1.57
CA ASN A 56 -5.74 -2.21 2.22
C ASN A 56 -4.46 -1.36 2.25
N ASP A 57 -3.31 -1.96 2.55
CA ASP A 57 -2.02 -1.26 2.52
C ASP A 57 -1.69 -0.77 1.11
N TYR A 58 -1.91 -1.61 0.09
CA TYR A 58 -1.60 -1.27 -1.29
C TYR A 58 -2.49 -0.14 -1.81
N GLN A 59 -3.79 -0.18 -1.50
CA GLN A 59 -4.71 0.92 -1.84
C GLN A 59 -4.31 2.23 -1.15
N HIS A 60 -3.90 2.16 0.12
CA HIS A 60 -3.44 3.34 0.85
C HIS A 60 -2.13 3.90 0.27
N TYR A 61 -1.20 3.02 -0.14
CA TYR A 61 0.02 3.41 -0.84
C TYR A 61 -0.28 4.19 -2.12
N ILE A 62 -1.20 3.69 -2.96
CA ILE A 62 -1.57 4.36 -4.22
C ILE A 62 -2.18 5.74 -3.96
N ALA A 63 -3.05 5.87 -2.95
CA ALA A 63 -3.66 7.14 -2.58
C ALA A 63 -2.59 8.18 -2.16
N ILE A 64 -1.69 7.81 -1.24
CA ILE A 64 -0.62 8.71 -0.77
C ILE A 64 0.33 9.07 -1.91
N LYS A 65 0.71 8.10 -2.75
CA LYS A 65 1.57 8.33 -3.92
C LYS A 65 0.96 9.36 -4.85
N SER A 66 -0.34 9.20 -5.17
CA SER A 66 -1.05 10.13 -6.05
C SER A 66 -1.13 11.55 -5.48
N ASP A 67 -1.35 11.69 -4.16
CA ASP A 67 -1.41 13.01 -3.52
C ASP A 67 -0.04 13.70 -3.49
N ILE A 68 1.04 12.95 -3.28
CA ILE A 68 2.42 13.47 -3.36
C ILE A 68 2.72 13.91 -4.80
N GLU A 69 2.44 13.07 -5.79
CA GLU A 69 2.62 13.39 -7.22
C GLU A 69 1.85 14.65 -7.62
N ARG A 70 0.59 14.79 -7.19
CA ARG A 70 -0.22 16.00 -7.41
C ARG A 70 0.43 17.23 -6.79
N THR A 71 0.90 17.13 -5.55
CA THR A 71 1.55 18.23 -4.84
C THR A 71 2.82 18.67 -5.57
N LEU A 72 3.67 17.72 -5.98
CA LEU A 72 4.90 17.99 -6.71
C LEU A 72 4.65 18.65 -8.07
N ASN A 73 3.66 18.16 -8.83
CA ASN A 73 3.30 18.76 -10.12
C ASN A 73 2.77 20.19 -9.96
N SER A 74 2.04 20.48 -8.87
CA SER A 74 1.51 21.81 -8.60
C SER A 74 2.58 22.85 -8.28
N VAL A 75 3.73 22.44 -7.73
CA VAL A 75 4.85 23.35 -7.40
C VAL A 75 5.91 23.44 -8.50
N ALA A 76 5.95 22.47 -9.41
CA ALA A 76 6.84 22.45 -10.57
C ALA A 76 6.26 23.15 -11.82
N SER A 77 5.00 23.61 -11.73
CA SER A 77 4.30 24.39 -12.76
C SER A 77 4.53 25.89 -12.57
#